data_AF-A0A8J6ZI23-F1
#
_entry.id   AF-A0A8J6ZI23-F1
#
_cell.length_a   1.000
_cell.length_b   1.000
_cell.length_c   1.000
_cell.angle_alpha   90.00
_cell.angle_beta   90.00
_cell.angle_gamma   90.00
#
_symmetry.space_group_name_H-M   'P 1'
#
loop_
_entity.id
_entity.type
_entity.pdbx_description
1 polymer ?
#
loop_
_entity_poly.entity_id
_entity_poly.type
_entity_poly.pdbx_seq_one_letter_code
_entity_poly.pdbx_strand_id
1 'polypeptide(L)'
;MKKFFSALVLTVLMVLTTPTVDAADNFQQIYNAENFSAGLKADQAIDEVFNTADGRLRLQLRKLANASADKRMHVLAWLDDKRIYDEYFPDVYPAYSFRVFKDTANSKLFYVIESGERAMLLGYSPINKKMEVYIDSQNYYHKSSDSPTIVVTKSGDLILAFENPKSNASARYRFTWDKASLWFAYYDLGTYSYSIQRDRQK
;
A
#
# COMPACT_ATOMS: atom_id res chain seq x y z
N MET A 1 -17.55 72.51 19.36
CA MET A 1 -16.15 72.72 19.81
C MET A 1 -15.94 71.80 21.01
N LYS A 2 -14.96 70.90 21.15
CA LYS A 2 -13.74 70.46 20.45
C LYS A 2 -13.59 68.95 20.80
N LYS A 3 -13.48 68.06 19.81
CA LYS A 3 -12.25 67.32 19.43
C LYS A 3 -11.60 66.53 20.59
N PHE A 4 -11.70 65.19 20.54
CA PHE A 4 -10.55 64.32 20.81
C PHE A 4 -10.51 63.22 19.74
N PHE A 5 -9.52 63.37 18.87
CA PHE A 5 -9.15 62.45 17.81
C PHE A 5 -7.88 61.71 18.25
N SER A 6 -7.78 60.47 17.79
CA SER A 6 -6.53 59.76 17.47
C SER A 6 -5.73 59.12 18.61
N ALA A 7 -5.94 57.81 18.76
CA ALA A 7 -4.86 56.84 18.90
C ALA A 7 -5.35 55.46 18.45
N LEU A 8 -5.42 55.23 17.13
CA LEU A 8 -5.52 53.88 16.59
C LEU A 8 -4.10 53.44 16.21
N VAL A 9 -3.43 52.76 17.12
CA VAL A 9 -2.18 52.05 16.85
C VAL A 9 -2.53 50.87 15.96
N LEU A 10 -2.06 50.94 14.72
CA LEU A 10 -2.17 49.92 13.70
C LEU A 10 -1.19 48.78 14.04
N THR A 11 -1.59 47.84 14.89
CA THR A 11 -0.85 46.58 15.04
C THR A 11 -1.32 45.63 13.95
N VAL A 12 -0.61 45.62 12.83
CA VAL A 12 -0.69 44.56 11.83
C VAL A 12 -0.17 43.28 12.49
N LEU A 13 -1.09 42.46 13.00
CA LEU A 13 -0.80 41.09 13.38
C LEU A 13 -0.61 40.30 12.09
N MET A 14 0.62 40.24 11.57
CA MET A 14 0.98 39.24 10.58
C MET A 14 0.90 37.88 11.26
N VAL A 15 -0.25 37.23 11.14
CA VAL A 15 -0.37 35.80 11.40
C VAL A 15 0.42 35.11 10.30
N LEU A 16 1.71 34.87 10.56
CA LEU A 16 2.46 33.81 9.91
C LEU A 16 1.76 32.51 10.28
N THR A 17 0.75 32.14 9.49
CA THR A 17 0.28 30.77 9.46
C THR A 17 1.41 29.99 8.83
N THR A 18 2.32 29.48 9.66
CA THR A 18 3.04 28.27 9.29
C THR A 18 1.95 27.25 8.94
N PRO A 19 1.94 26.63 7.75
CA PRO A 19 1.13 25.44 7.58
C PRO A 19 1.60 24.49 8.67
N THR A 20 0.72 24.24 9.64
CA THR A 20 0.87 23.09 10.50
C THR A 20 1.02 21.92 9.56
N VAL A 21 2.15 21.21 9.67
CA VAL A 21 2.31 19.90 9.05
C VAL A 21 1.18 19.06 9.63
N ASP A 22 0.06 19.01 8.89
CA ASP A 22 -1.08 18.22 9.26
C ASP A 22 -0.60 16.78 9.43
N ALA A 23 -1.09 16.18 10.52
CA ALA A 23 -0.73 14.88 11.04
C ALA A 23 -0.40 13.86 9.93
N ALA A 24 0.73 13.18 10.08
CA ALA A 24 1.16 12.09 9.21
C ALA A 24 0.00 11.15 8.88
N ASP A 25 -0.34 11.06 7.59
CA ASP A 25 -1.23 10.01 7.06
C ASP A 25 -0.53 8.66 7.33
N ASN A 26 -0.83 8.07 8.50
CA ASN A 26 -0.19 6.85 8.97
C ASN A 26 -0.93 5.63 8.43
N PHE A 27 -0.19 4.59 8.08
CA PHE A 27 -0.74 3.31 7.70
C PHE A 27 -0.71 2.35 8.89
N GLN A 28 -1.64 1.39 8.87
CA GLN A 28 -1.68 0.28 9.81
C GLN A 28 -1.85 -1.03 9.05
N GLN A 29 -1.05 -2.04 9.36
CA GLN A 29 -1.33 -3.40 8.91
C GLN A 29 -2.47 -4.00 9.75
N ILE A 30 -3.54 -4.43 9.08
CA ILE A 30 -4.73 -5.00 9.74
C ILE A 30 -4.96 -6.48 9.42
N TYR A 31 -4.25 -7.02 8.42
CA TYR A 31 -4.33 -8.42 8.04
C TYR A 31 -3.01 -8.87 7.41
N ASN A 32 -2.63 -10.12 7.67
CA ASN A 32 -1.47 -10.77 7.07
C ASN A 32 -1.69 -12.27 6.89
N ALA A 33 -1.55 -12.74 5.66
CA ALA A 33 -1.47 -14.15 5.28
C ALA A 33 -0.14 -14.38 4.56
N GLU A 34 0.88 -14.76 5.34
CA GLU A 34 2.23 -14.96 4.85
C GLU A 34 2.36 -16.32 4.13
N ASN A 35 2.97 -16.32 2.95
CA ASN A 35 3.16 -17.50 2.09
C ASN A 35 1.89 -18.33 1.88
N PHE A 36 0.72 -17.68 1.83
CA PHE A 36 -0.57 -18.35 1.79
C PHE A 36 -0.69 -19.36 0.63
N SER A 37 -0.07 -19.06 -0.52
CA SER A 37 -0.19 -19.93 -1.71
C SER A 37 0.60 -21.24 -1.60
N ALA A 38 1.56 -21.35 -0.65
CA ALA A 38 2.23 -22.62 -0.34
C ALA A 38 1.28 -23.63 0.30
N GLY A 39 0.34 -23.14 1.12
CA GLY A 39 -0.66 -23.98 1.80
C GLY A 39 -1.85 -24.39 0.93
N LEU A 40 -2.06 -23.71 -0.20
CA LEU A 40 -3.16 -24.01 -1.11
C LEU A 40 -2.85 -25.25 -1.97
N LYS A 41 -3.78 -26.21 -1.94
CA LYS A 41 -3.84 -27.31 -2.91
C LYS A 41 -4.36 -26.79 -4.26
N ALA A 42 -4.25 -27.64 -5.28
CA ALA A 42 -4.83 -27.38 -6.58
C ALA A 42 -6.36 -27.17 -6.48
N ASP A 43 -6.84 -26.13 -7.17
CA ASP A 43 -8.21 -25.60 -7.18
C ASP A 43 -8.78 -25.15 -5.83
N GLN A 44 -7.90 -24.80 -4.88
CA GLN A 44 -8.32 -24.17 -3.62
C GLN A 44 -8.25 -22.65 -3.68
N ALA A 45 -9.03 -22.02 -2.83
CA ALA A 45 -9.14 -20.57 -2.69
C ALA A 45 -9.08 -20.15 -1.22
N ILE A 46 -8.57 -18.95 -0.98
CA ILE A 46 -8.85 -18.18 0.23
C ILE A 46 -9.84 -17.08 -0.16
N ASP A 47 -10.88 -16.90 0.65
CA ASP A 47 -11.88 -15.86 0.50
C ASP A 47 -11.84 -14.96 1.73
N GLU A 48 -11.54 -13.67 1.51
CA GLU A 48 -11.52 -12.65 2.55
C GLU A 48 -12.55 -11.56 2.26
N VAL A 49 -13.18 -11.06 3.32
CA VAL A 49 -14.23 -10.04 3.23
C VAL A 49 -13.87 -8.87 4.11
N PHE A 50 -13.91 -7.67 3.52
CA PHE A 50 -13.61 -6.41 4.19
C PHE A 50 -14.77 -5.45 4.04
N ASN A 51 -15.21 -4.86 5.14
CA ASN A 51 -16.15 -3.74 5.11
C ASN A 51 -15.35 -2.46 4.85
N THR A 52 -15.63 -1.81 3.72
CA THR A 52 -14.98 -0.57 3.31
C THR A 52 -15.99 0.58 3.30
N ALA A 53 -15.51 1.81 3.21
CA ALA A 53 -16.40 2.97 3.03
C ALA A 53 -17.20 2.91 1.71
N ASP A 54 -16.70 2.18 0.72
CA ASP A 54 -17.30 2.05 -0.61
C ASP A 54 -18.27 0.87 -0.72
N GLY A 55 -18.37 0.02 0.31
CA GLY A 55 -19.18 -1.20 0.31
C GLY A 55 -18.42 -2.43 0.83
N ARG A 56 -19.06 -3.60 0.70
CA ARG A 56 -18.49 -4.88 1.11
C ARG A 56 -17.56 -5.40 0.02
N LEU A 57 -16.25 -5.35 0.27
CA LEU A 57 -15.25 -5.91 -0.64
C LEU A 57 -14.99 -7.38 -0.32
N ARG A 58 -15.13 -8.26 -1.30
CA ARG A 58 -14.67 -9.66 -1.22
C ARG A 58 -13.45 -9.84 -2.12
N LEU A 59 -12.38 -10.43 -1.59
CA LEU A 59 -11.21 -10.85 -2.33
C LEU A 59 -11.11 -12.37 -2.30
N GLN A 60 -10.91 -12.98 -3.46
CA GLN A 60 -10.68 -14.41 -3.60
C GLN A 60 -9.32 -14.65 -4.27
N LEU A 61 -8.46 -15.42 -3.61
CA LEU A 61 -7.14 -15.79 -4.12
C LEU A 61 -7.10 -17.30 -4.33
N ARG A 62 -6.99 -17.74 -5.58
CA ARG A 62 -7.10 -19.15 -5.98
C ARG A 62 -5.80 -19.68 -6.55
N LYS A 63 -5.53 -20.96 -6.30
CA LYS A 63 -4.50 -21.73 -7.00
C LYS A 63 -5.16 -22.71 -7.95
N LEU A 64 -5.04 -22.51 -9.26
CA LEU A 64 -5.78 -23.28 -10.27
C LEU A 64 -5.10 -24.64 -10.56
N ALA A 65 -5.88 -25.72 -10.70
CA ALA A 65 -5.35 -27.07 -10.95
C ALA A 65 -4.83 -27.25 -12.39
N ASN A 66 -5.58 -26.79 -13.38
CA ASN A 66 -5.34 -27.08 -14.80
C ASN A 66 -4.87 -25.84 -15.61
N ALA A 67 -4.31 -24.83 -14.93
CA ALA A 67 -3.74 -23.66 -15.58
C ALA A 67 -2.25 -23.87 -15.91
N SER A 68 -1.72 -23.11 -16.87
CA SER A 68 -0.28 -23.02 -17.11
C SER A 68 0.42 -22.40 -15.89
N ALA A 69 1.75 -22.59 -15.80
CA ALA A 69 2.55 -21.97 -14.74
C ALA A 69 2.32 -20.45 -14.69
N ASP A 70 2.28 -19.78 -15.85
CA ASP A 70 2.09 -18.32 -15.94
C ASP A 70 0.70 -17.80 -15.49
N LYS A 71 -0.26 -18.71 -15.25
CA LYS A 71 -1.63 -18.40 -14.82
C LYS A 71 -2.06 -19.25 -13.64
N ARG A 72 -1.11 -19.74 -12.84
CA ARG A 72 -1.38 -20.67 -11.75
C ARG A 72 -2.21 -20.04 -10.64
N MET A 73 -2.00 -18.76 -10.37
CA MET A 73 -2.70 -18.01 -9.35
C MET A 73 -3.75 -17.09 -9.98
N HIS A 74 -4.92 -16.99 -9.37
CA HIS A 74 -6.04 -16.17 -9.87
C HIS A 74 -6.62 -15.33 -8.74
N VAL A 75 -6.68 -14.02 -8.93
CA VAL A 75 -7.17 -13.06 -7.95
C VAL A 75 -8.41 -12.39 -8.49
N LEU A 76 -9.49 -12.51 -7.73
CA LEU A 76 -10.79 -11.92 -8.05
C LEU A 76 -11.19 -10.96 -6.93
N ALA A 77 -11.82 -9.85 -7.29
CA ALA A 77 -12.43 -8.95 -6.33
C ALA A 77 -13.85 -8.59 -6.72
N TRP A 78 -14.73 -8.51 -5.72
CA TRP A 78 -16.10 -8.03 -5.86
C TRP A 78 -16.37 -6.91 -4.85
N LEU A 79 -17.12 -5.90 -5.25
CA LEU A 79 -17.68 -4.87 -4.38
C LEU A 79 -19.20 -4.95 -4.49
N ASP A 80 -19.88 -5.25 -3.38
CA ASP A 80 -21.34 -5.46 -3.33
C ASP A 80 -21.84 -6.36 -4.48
N ASP A 81 -21.24 -7.54 -4.60
CA ASP A 81 -21.51 -8.57 -5.63
C ASP A 81 -21.11 -8.24 -7.08
N LYS A 82 -20.67 -7.01 -7.35
CA LYS A 82 -20.13 -6.64 -8.66
C LYS A 82 -18.64 -6.98 -8.74
N ARG A 83 -18.24 -7.81 -9.71
CA ARG A 83 -16.81 -8.09 -9.97
C ARG A 83 -16.10 -6.82 -10.47
N ILE A 84 -15.00 -6.47 -9.82
CA ILE A 84 -14.21 -5.25 -10.07
C ILE A 84 -12.71 -5.51 -10.28
N TYR A 85 -12.28 -6.77 -10.19
CA TYR A 85 -10.92 -7.21 -10.49
C TYR A 85 -10.90 -8.69 -10.88
N ASP A 86 -10.04 -9.04 -11.83
CA ASP A 86 -9.88 -10.38 -12.38
C ASP A 86 -8.52 -10.48 -13.05
N GLU A 87 -7.52 -11.00 -12.32
CA GLU A 87 -6.14 -11.06 -12.81
C GLU A 87 -5.46 -12.38 -12.48
N TYR A 88 -4.60 -12.83 -13.40
CA TYR A 88 -3.83 -14.05 -13.28
C TYR A 88 -2.37 -13.75 -12.96
N PHE A 89 -1.76 -14.62 -12.16
CA PHE A 89 -0.36 -14.52 -11.76
C PHE A 89 0.36 -15.86 -11.98
N PRO A 90 1.67 -15.81 -12.26
CA PRO A 90 2.48 -17.01 -12.41
C PRO A 90 2.57 -17.80 -11.11
N ASP A 91 3.02 -19.05 -11.20
CA ASP A 91 3.52 -19.80 -10.06
C ASP A 91 4.91 -19.29 -9.69
N VAL A 92 5.15 -19.00 -8.41
CA VAL A 92 6.40 -18.38 -7.94
C VAL A 92 6.88 -19.07 -6.67
N TYR A 93 8.20 -19.12 -6.49
CA TYR A 93 8.85 -19.64 -5.30
C TYR A 93 9.31 -18.49 -4.38
N PRO A 94 9.13 -18.57 -3.05
CA PRO A 94 8.53 -19.68 -2.31
C PRO A 94 6.99 -19.73 -2.35
N ALA A 95 6.33 -18.58 -2.42
CA ALA A 95 4.87 -18.44 -2.50
C ALA A 95 4.48 -16.96 -2.64
N TYR A 96 3.18 -16.71 -2.77
CA TYR A 96 2.59 -15.39 -2.56
C TYR A 96 2.23 -15.17 -1.09
N SER A 97 2.40 -13.93 -0.65
CA SER A 97 1.84 -13.39 0.60
C SER A 97 0.75 -12.37 0.29
N PHE A 98 -0.21 -12.24 1.19
CA PHE A 98 -1.30 -11.28 1.10
C PHE A 98 -1.40 -10.45 2.38
N ARG A 99 -1.47 -9.13 2.25
CA ARG A 99 -1.62 -8.21 3.40
C ARG A 99 -2.66 -7.15 3.13
N VAL A 100 -3.23 -6.61 4.20
CA VAL A 100 -4.14 -5.47 4.11
C VAL A 100 -3.65 -4.35 5.00
N PHE A 101 -3.51 -3.18 4.40
CA PHE A 101 -3.12 -1.95 5.06
C PHE A 101 -4.30 -0.97 5.08
N LYS A 102 -4.48 -0.31 6.21
CA LYS A 102 -5.48 0.72 6.40
C LYS A 102 -4.78 2.07 6.50
N ASP A 103 -5.17 3.03 5.68
CA ASP A 103 -4.87 4.44 5.91
C ASP A 103 -5.70 4.92 7.10
N THR A 104 -5.01 5.38 8.15
CA THR A 104 -5.66 5.77 9.40
C THR A 104 -6.42 7.09 9.30
N ALA A 105 -6.12 7.93 8.30
CA ALA A 105 -6.75 9.24 8.15
C ALA A 105 -8.14 9.16 7.49
N ASN A 106 -8.36 8.20 6.58
CA ASN A 106 -9.61 8.08 5.82
C ASN A 106 -10.21 6.66 5.87
N SER A 107 -9.61 5.74 6.61
CA SER A 107 -10.01 4.33 6.69
C SER A 107 -10.01 3.57 5.35
N LYS A 108 -9.35 4.10 4.31
CA LYS A 108 -9.18 3.42 3.03
C LYS A 108 -8.32 2.18 3.22
N LEU A 109 -8.72 1.09 2.56
CA LEU A 109 -7.99 -0.16 2.58
C LEU A 109 -7.18 -0.34 1.29
N PHE A 110 -5.97 -0.84 1.47
CA PHE A 110 -5.03 -1.21 0.43
C PHE A 110 -4.61 -2.65 0.62
N TYR A 111 -4.37 -3.34 -0.48
CA TYR A 111 -4.23 -4.78 -0.55
C TYR A 111 -2.90 -5.10 -1.21
N VAL A 112 -1.99 -5.73 -0.47
CA VAL A 112 -0.70 -6.12 -0.98
C VAL A 112 -0.74 -7.58 -1.41
N ILE A 113 -0.32 -7.83 -2.65
CA ILE A 113 -0.04 -9.17 -3.16
C ILE A 113 1.43 -9.16 -3.54
N GLU A 114 2.23 -10.00 -2.89
CA GLU A 114 3.67 -10.04 -3.11
C GLU A 114 4.23 -11.45 -3.17
N SER A 115 5.38 -11.57 -3.81
CA SER A 115 6.20 -12.76 -3.98
C SER A 115 7.68 -12.36 -3.91
N GLY A 116 8.58 -13.34 -4.05
CA GLY A 116 10.02 -13.06 -4.14
C GLY A 116 10.44 -12.21 -5.35
N GLU A 117 9.57 -12.06 -6.36
CA GLU A 117 9.87 -11.42 -7.65
C GLU A 117 9.11 -10.10 -7.86
N ARG A 118 7.93 -9.94 -7.29
CA ARG A 118 7.07 -8.77 -7.49
C ARG A 118 6.21 -8.52 -6.27
N ALA A 119 6.08 -7.26 -5.88
CA ALA A 119 5.16 -6.78 -4.86
C ALA A 119 4.28 -5.69 -5.46
N MET A 120 2.96 -5.83 -5.28
CA MET A 120 1.98 -4.86 -5.74
C MET A 120 1.08 -4.45 -4.61
N LEU A 121 0.72 -3.16 -4.57
CA LEU A 121 -0.31 -2.63 -3.70
C LEU A 121 -1.48 -2.16 -4.55
N LEU A 122 -2.63 -2.76 -4.29
CA LEU A 122 -3.89 -2.50 -4.96
C LEU A 122 -4.84 -1.74 -4.03
N GLY A 123 -5.81 -1.05 -4.62
CA GLY A 123 -6.95 -0.52 -3.86
C GLY A 123 -8.09 -0.14 -4.78
N TYR A 124 -9.29 0.01 -4.21
CA TYR A 124 -10.45 0.43 -4.99
C TYR A 124 -10.32 1.90 -5.40
N SER A 125 -10.56 2.19 -6.67
CA SER A 125 -10.64 3.54 -7.22
C SER A 125 -12.12 3.91 -7.40
N PRO A 126 -12.67 4.86 -6.62
CA PRO A 126 -14.07 5.25 -6.75
C PRO A 126 -14.35 5.97 -8.09
N ILE A 127 -13.32 6.60 -8.68
CA ILE A 127 -13.41 7.24 -10.00
C ILE A 127 -13.57 6.17 -11.08
N ASN A 128 -12.66 5.20 -11.11
CA ASN A 128 -12.62 4.18 -12.16
C ASN A 128 -13.52 2.97 -11.88
N LYS A 129 -14.11 2.90 -10.68
CA LYS A 129 -15.02 1.85 -10.20
C LYS A 129 -14.44 0.44 -10.36
N LYS A 130 -13.14 0.31 -10.13
CA LYS A 130 -12.37 -0.93 -10.22
C LYS A 130 -11.24 -0.97 -9.19
N MET A 131 -10.65 -2.13 -8.97
CA MET A 131 -9.36 -2.20 -8.28
C MET A 131 -8.26 -1.68 -9.21
N GLU A 132 -7.38 -0.84 -8.68
CA GLU A 132 -6.22 -0.33 -9.39
C GLU A 132 -4.94 -0.73 -8.67
N VAL A 133 -3.90 -0.98 -9.45
CA VAL A 133 -2.53 -1.17 -8.94
C VAL A 133 -1.92 0.21 -8.77
N TYR A 134 -1.74 0.62 -7.52
CA TYR A 134 -1.15 1.93 -7.20
C TYR A 134 0.38 1.87 -7.09
N ILE A 135 0.91 0.76 -6.56
CA ILE A 135 2.34 0.50 -6.46
C ILE A 135 2.61 -0.85 -7.10
N ASP A 136 3.60 -0.89 -7.97
CA ASP A 136 4.15 -2.10 -8.55
C ASP A 136 5.67 -2.02 -8.47
N SER A 137 6.29 -2.97 -7.78
CA SER A 137 7.73 -2.96 -7.55
C SER A 137 8.55 -2.95 -8.84
N GLN A 138 8.00 -3.43 -9.95
CA GLN A 138 8.68 -3.42 -11.25
C GLN A 138 8.92 -2.01 -11.81
N ASN A 139 8.22 -1.00 -11.29
CA ASN A 139 8.34 0.39 -11.74
C ASN A 139 9.41 1.20 -10.97
N TYR A 140 10.15 0.57 -10.06
CA TYR A 140 11.14 1.24 -9.21
C TYR A 140 12.54 0.68 -9.45
N TYR A 141 13.56 1.52 -9.30
CA TYR A 141 14.94 1.08 -9.48
C TYR A 141 15.36 0.11 -8.37
N HIS A 142 15.90 -1.04 -8.76
CA HIS A 142 16.39 -2.08 -7.86
C HIS A 142 17.41 -2.96 -8.57
N LYS A 143 18.18 -3.76 -7.82
CA LYS A 143 19.06 -4.76 -8.42
C LYS A 143 18.25 -6.02 -8.69
N SER A 144 18.59 -6.73 -9.78
CA SER A 144 17.88 -7.93 -10.22
C SER A 144 17.81 -9.07 -9.19
N SER A 145 18.73 -9.10 -8.23
CA SER A 145 18.79 -10.11 -7.16
C SER A 145 17.96 -9.75 -5.92
N ASP A 146 17.34 -8.58 -5.88
CA ASP A 146 16.66 -8.08 -4.69
C ASP A 146 15.18 -8.47 -4.74
N SER A 147 14.66 -8.99 -3.62
CA SER A 147 13.26 -9.35 -3.48
C SER A 147 12.46 -8.16 -2.95
N PRO A 148 11.41 -7.73 -3.66
CA PRO A 148 10.59 -6.60 -3.23
C PRO A 148 9.66 -7.01 -2.07
N THR A 149 9.41 -6.08 -1.16
CA THR A 149 8.38 -6.22 -0.14
C THR A 149 7.76 -4.87 0.18
N ILE A 150 6.43 -4.83 0.34
CA ILE A 150 5.72 -3.61 0.77
C ILE A 150 5.30 -3.78 2.22
N VAL A 151 5.77 -2.91 3.10
CA VAL A 151 5.47 -2.99 4.54
C VAL A 151 4.96 -1.67 5.08
N VAL A 152 4.25 -1.77 6.19
CA VAL A 152 4.02 -0.64 7.09
C VAL A 152 5.02 -0.73 8.24
N THR A 153 5.77 0.34 8.51
CA THR A 153 6.72 0.39 9.62
C THR A 153 6.02 0.65 10.96
N LYS A 154 6.67 0.39 12.08
CA LYS A 154 6.16 0.69 13.43
C LYS A 154 5.80 2.16 13.63
N SER A 155 6.42 3.08 12.89
CA SER A 155 6.07 4.50 12.86
C SER A 155 4.84 4.82 12.00
N GLY A 156 4.33 3.87 11.23
CA GLY A 156 3.19 4.04 10.33
C GLY A 156 3.55 4.40 8.90
N ASP A 157 4.84 4.39 8.52
CA ASP A 157 5.25 4.67 7.15
C ASP A 157 4.97 3.48 6.23
N LEU A 158 4.42 3.75 5.04
CA LEU A 158 4.30 2.76 3.97
C LEU A 158 5.58 2.76 3.13
N ILE A 159 6.28 1.61 3.10
CA ILE A 159 7.58 1.47 2.45
C ILE A 159 7.54 0.31 1.45
N LEU A 160 7.97 0.54 0.21
CA LEU A 160 8.50 -0.51 -0.67
C LEU A 160 9.99 -0.64 -0.40
N ALA A 161 10.45 -1.84 -0.06
CA ALA A 161 11.86 -2.14 0.10
C ALA A 161 12.28 -3.27 -0.86
N PHE A 162 13.54 -3.23 -1.28
CA PHE A 162 14.17 -4.28 -2.08
C PHE A 162 15.24 -4.96 -1.26
N GLU A 163 14.97 -6.17 -0.81
CA GLU A 163 15.77 -6.90 0.18
C GLU A 163 16.63 -7.97 -0.48
N ASN A 164 17.89 -8.07 -0.06
CA ASN A 164 18.79 -9.10 -0.55
C ASN A 164 19.56 -9.71 0.60
N PRO A 165 19.38 -11.00 0.93
CA PRO A 165 20.09 -11.66 2.03
C PRO A 165 21.62 -11.63 1.88
N LYS A 166 22.12 -11.43 0.66
CA LYS A 166 23.56 -11.39 0.33
C LYS A 166 24.12 -9.96 0.24
N SER A 167 23.28 -8.94 0.41
CA SER A 167 23.70 -7.53 0.32
C SER A 167 23.25 -6.73 1.53
N ASN A 168 24.13 -5.88 2.04
CA ASN A 168 23.80 -4.90 3.07
C ASN A 168 23.26 -3.61 2.44
N ALA A 169 22.54 -3.69 1.34
CA ALA A 169 21.99 -2.51 0.66
C ALA A 169 20.57 -2.83 0.22
N SER A 170 19.60 -2.24 0.91
CA SER A 170 18.18 -2.33 0.62
C SER A 170 17.69 -0.98 0.11
N ALA A 171 17.31 -0.90 -1.17
CA ALA A 171 16.71 0.31 -1.72
C ALA A 171 15.30 0.48 -1.15
N ARG A 172 14.94 1.68 -0.72
CA ARG A 172 13.64 1.94 -0.08
C ARG A 172 12.95 3.15 -0.67
N TYR A 173 11.64 3.02 -0.85
CA TYR A 173 10.75 4.08 -1.31
C TYR A 173 9.63 4.25 -0.30
N ARG A 174 9.44 5.47 0.21
CA ARG A 174 8.32 5.80 1.10
C ARG A 174 7.18 6.38 0.30
N PHE A 175 5.97 5.93 0.63
CA PHE A 175 4.75 6.35 -0.02
C PHE A 175 3.85 7.15 0.91
N THR A 176 3.20 8.16 0.34
CA THR A 176 2.19 8.98 1.01
C THR A 176 0.96 9.06 0.12
N TRP A 177 -0.22 8.83 0.69
CA TRP A 177 -1.46 8.92 -0.05
C TRP A 177 -1.84 10.40 -0.28
N ASP A 178 -1.96 10.80 -1.54
CA ASP A 178 -2.46 12.12 -1.91
C ASP A 178 -3.97 12.04 -2.15
N LYS A 179 -4.73 12.66 -1.23
CA LYS A 179 -6.20 12.70 -1.28
C LYS A 179 -6.73 13.53 -2.45
N ALA A 180 -5.95 14.48 -2.97
CA ALA A 180 -6.37 15.33 -4.08
C ALA A 180 -6.28 14.59 -5.42
N SER A 181 -5.19 13.87 -5.66
CA SER A 181 -5.02 13.06 -6.87
C SER A 181 -5.61 11.64 -6.76
N LEU A 182 -5.95 11.20 -5.55
CA LEU A 182 -6.31 9.81 -5.24
C LEU A 182 -5.23 8.84 -5.74
N TRP A 183 -3.97 9.22 -5.52
CA TRP A 183 -2.79 8.46 -5.92
C TRP A 183 -1.71 8.52 -4.85
N PHE A 184 -0.66 7.71 -4.98
CA PHE A 184 0.49 7.80 -4.09
C PHE A 184 1.58 8.71 -4.67
N ALA A 185 2.03 9.66 -3.86
CA ALA A 185 3.35 10.26 -4.03
C ALA A 185 4.42 9.35 -3.40
N TYR A 186 5.66 9.47 -3.85
CA TYR A 186 6.77 8.71 -3.29
C TYR A 186 8.04 9.53 -3.10
N TYR A 187 8.86 9.09 -2.15
CA TYR A 187 10.20 9.59 -1.87
C TYR A 187 11.20 8.43 -1.94
N ASP A 188 12.26 8.58 -2.73
CA ASP A 188 13.42 7.68 -2.68
C ASP A 188 14.22 7.97 -1.39
N LEU A 189 14.36 6.96 -0.55
CA LEU A 189 15.10 7.04 0.71
C LEU A 189 16.55 6.56 0.58
N GLY A 190 16.95 6.10 -0.61
CA GLY A 190 18.26 5.53 -0.88
C GLY A 190 18.42 4.11 -0.32
N THR A 191 19.68 3.76 -0.02
CA THR A 191 20.07 2.41 0.40
C THR A 191 20.28 2.31 1.90
N TYR A 192 19.72 1.27 2.51
CA TYR A 192 19.84 0.97 3.93
C TYR A 192 20.68 -0.27 4.20
N SER A 193 21.45 -0.26 5.30
CA SER A 193 22.35 -1.35 5.68
C SER A 193 21.71 -2.53 6.42
N TYR A 194 20.40 -2.47 6.62
CA TYR A 194 19.66 -3.43 7.43
C TYR A 194 18.30 -3.74 6.80
N SER A 195 17.74 -4.89 7.18
CA SER A 195 16.46 -5.36 6.66
C SER A 195 15.28 -4.52 7.13
N ILE A 196 14.35 -4.20 6.22
CA ILE A 196 13.10 -3.52 6.57
C ILE A 196 12.23 -4.35 7.53
N GLN A 197 12.42 -5.67 7.60
CA GLN A 197 11.65 -6.55 8.48
C GLN A 197 11.81 -6.20 9.96
N ARG A 198 12.91 -5.50 10.33
CA ARG A 198 13.12 -4.99 11.70
C ARG A 198 12.16 -3.86 12.07
N ASP A 199 11.75 -3.09 11.07
CA ASP A 199 10.91 -1.90 11.21
C ASP A 199 9.43 -2.23 10.98
N ARG A 200 9.11 -3.35 10.31
CA ARG A 200 7.75 -3.78 9.98
C ARG A 200 6.84 -3.93 11.22
N GLN A 201 5.59 -3.49 11.09
CA GLN A 201 4.50 -3.78 12.02
C GLN A 201 4.17 -5.28 12.01
N LYS A 202 3.96 -5.86 13.19
CA LYS A 202 3.56 -7.25 13.35
C LYS A 202 2.06 -7.37 13.43
#